data_AF-A0ABD5YVE7-F1
#
_entry.id   AF-A0ABD5YVE7-F1
#
_cell.length_a   1.000
_cell.length_b   1.000
_cell.length_c   1.000
_cell.angle_alpha   90.00
_cell.angle_beta   90.00
_cell.angle_gamma   90.00
#
_symmetry.space_group_name_H-M   'P 1'
#
loop_
_entity.id
_entity.type
_entity.pdbx_description
1 polymer ?
#
loop_
_entity_poly.entity_id
_entity_poly.type
_entity_poly.pdbx_seq_one_letter_code
_entity_poly.pdbx_strand_id
1 'polypeptide(L)'
;MEVTNRYNFTNLSALETQWQLRAGGDTLQQGSLDIELEPNDTTTVEIPFDQPELEPGADYWLVVSFHLAENTWYADAGHEIAFEQFELPFDVPTPALEQISEMPDISVNN
;
A
#
# COMPACT_ATOMS: atom_id res chain seq x y z
N MET A 1 -1.99 -12.17 -2.21
CA MET A 1 -0.66 -11.75 -1.73
C MET A 1 -0.13 -12.83 -0.80
N GLU A 2 1.16 -13.16 -0.86
CA GLU A 2 1.78 -14.11 0.09
C GLU A 2 2.39 -13.37 1.28
N VAL A 3 2.13 -13.86 2.49
CA VAL A 3 2.67 -13.32 3.75
C VAL A 3 3.45 -14.43 4.45
N THR A 4 4.69 -14.14 4.82
CA THR A 4 5.52 -15.02 5.65
C THR A 4 5.80 -14.37 6.99
N ASN A 5 5.42 -15.03 8.09
CA ASN A 5 5.78 -14.58 9.43
C ASN A 5 7.26 -14.92 9.70
N ARG A 6 8.14 -13.91 9.70
CA ARG A 6 9.57 -14.11 9.96
C ARG A 6 9.97 -14.00 11.44
N TYR A 7 9.02 -13.82 12.35
CA TYR A 7 9.32 -13.93 13.78
C TYR A 7 9.69 -15.35 14.15
N ASN A 8 10.51 -15.50 15.19
CA ASN A 8 10.89 -16.81 15.72
C ASN A 8 9.87 -17.37 16.72
N PHE A 9 9.07 -16.52 17.37
CA PHE A 9 8.18 -16.93 18.48
C PHE A 9 6.81 -16.22 18.51
N THR A 10 6.65 -15.12 17.76
CA THR A 10 5.45 -14.27 17.83
C THR A 10 4.49 -14.60 16.69
N ASN A 11 3.21 -14.87 16.99
CA ASN A 11 2.15 -14.98 15.99
C ASN A 11 1.81 -13.60 15.42
N LEU A 12 1.45 -13.50 14.14
CA LEU A 12 1.04 -12.23 13.52
C LEU A 12 -0.26 -11.64 14.09
N SER A 13 -1.06 -12.40 14.84
CA SER A 13 -2.21 -11.90 15.57
C SER A 13 -1.87 -10.83 16.63
N ALA A 14 -0.59 -10.69 16.98
CA ALA A 14 -0.08 -9.61 17.83
C ALA A 14 0.05 -8.26 17.09
N LEU A 15 -0.15 -8.25 15.77
CA LEU A 15 -0.07 -7.08 14.91
C LEU A 15 -1.43 -6.81 14.28
N GLU A 16 -1.73 -5.53 14.09
CA GLU A 16 -2.82 -5.08 13.24
C GLU A 16 -2.30 -4.94 11.81
N THR A 17 -2.92 -5.65 10.87
CA THR A 17 -2.58 -5.49 9.44
C THR A 17 -3.53 -4.48 8.82
N GLN A 18 -2.98 -3.47 8.16
CA GLN A 18 -3.73 -2.44 7.45
C GLN A 18 -3.39 -2.50 5.96
N TRP A 19 -4.35 -2.14 5.11
CA TRP A 19 -4.13 -2.02 3.68
C TRP A 19 -4.77 -0.76 3.13
N GLN A 20 -4.17 -0.23 2.07
CA GLN A 20 -4.64 0.96 1.36
C GLN A 20 -4.47 0.75 -0.15
N LEU A 21 -5.54 0.99 -0.90
CA LEU A 21 -5.49 1.17 -2.34
C LEU A 21 -5.32 2.65 -2.64
N ARG A 22 -4.25 3.00 -3.35
CA ARG A 22 -3.87 4.38 -3.64
C ARG A 22 -3.80 4.62 -5.15
N ALA A 23 -4.12 5.83 -5.57
CA ALA A 23 -3.87 6.33 -6.91
C ALA A 23 -3.09 7.65 -6.81
N GLY A 24 -1.88 7.68 -7.33
CA GLY A 24 -0.97 8.82 -7.12
C GLY A 24 -0.78 9.15 -5.63
N GLY A 25 -1.25 10.33 -5.20
CA GLY A 25 -1.17 10.79 -3.81
C GLY A 25 -2.32 10.34 -2.92
N ASP A 26 -3.46 9.97 -3.50
CA ASP A 26 -4.72 9.80 -2.80
C ASP A 26 -5.00 8.35 -2.38
N THR A 27 -5.73 8.17 -1.28
CA THR A 27 -6.21 6.86 -0.83
C THR A 27 -7.64 6.67 -1.29
N LEU A 28 -7.87 5.68 -2.14
CA LEU A 28 -9.17 5.38 -2.71
C LEU A 28 -10.00 4.46 -1.80
N GLN A 29 -9.35 3.43 -1.26
CA GLN A 29 -9.95 2.45 -0.35
C GLN A 29 -8.92 2.06 0.71
N GLN A 30 -9.40 1.67 1.88
CA GLN A 30 -8.56 1.17 2.96
C GLN A 30 -9.34 0.24 3.87
N GLY A 31 -8.62 -0.60 4.60
CA GLY A 31 -9.21 -1.48 5.60
C GLY A 31 -8.14 -2.14 6.46
N SER A 32 -8.59 -3.06 7.31
CA SER A 32 -7.74 -3.92 8.12
C SER A 32 -7.96 -5.39 7.78
N LEU A 33 -6.99 -6.22 8.15
CA LEU A 33 -7.03 -7.67 8.01
C LEU A 33 -6.58 -8.30 9.32
N ASP A 34 -7.31 -9.33 9.74
CA ASP A 34 -6.92 -10.18 10.86
C ASP A 34 -6.13 -11.38 10.29
N ILE A 35 -4.82 -11.37 10.50
CA ILE A 35 -3.92 -12.43 10.03
C ILE A 35 -3.37 -13.17 11.25
N GLU A 36 -3.93 -14.35 11.51
CA GLU A 36 -3.36 -15.31 12.46
C GLU A 36 -2.38 -16.22 11.71
N LEU A 37 -1.09 -16.10 12.02
CA LEU A 37 -0.04 -16.86 11.37
C LEU A 37 1.09 -17.16 12.34
N GLU A 38 1.35 -18.45 12.55
CA GLU A 38 2.39 -18.92 13.45
C GLU A 38 3.80 -18.52 12.99
N PRO A 39 4.79 -18.48 13.90
CA PRO A 39 6.17 -18.14 13.58
C PRO A 39 6.76 -19.03 12.47
N ASN A 40 7.39 -18.41 11.48
CA ASN A 40 8.01 -19.05 10.29
C ASN A 40 7.03 -19.66 9.27
N ASP A 41 5.73 -19.52 9.47
CA ASP A 41 4.73 -19.99 8.52
C ASP A 41 4.45 -18.95 7.41
N THR A 42 3.87 -19.45 6.33
CA THR A 42 3.47 -18.66 5.16
C THR A 42 2.01 -18.91 4.85
N THR A 43 1.27 -17.86 4.49
CA THR A 43 -0.12 -17.95 4.03
C THR A 43 -0.37 -17.03 2.84
N THR A 44 -1.45 -17.29 2.10
CA THR A 44 -1.95 -16.38 1.06
C THR A 44 -3.15 -15.63 1.61
N VAL A 45 -3.12 -14.31 1.48
CA VAL A 45 -4.18 -13.39 1.91
C VAL A 45 -4.77 -12.70 0.68
N GLU A 46 -6.10 -12.69 0.61
CA GLU A 46 -6.87 -11.90 -0.35
C GLU A 46 -7.16 -10.52 0.26
N ILE A 47 -6.90 -9.47 -0.52
CA ILE A 47 -7.16 -8.10 -0.08
C ILE A 47 -8.54 -7.68 -0.59
N PRO A 48 -9.48 -7.29 0.28
CA PRO A 48 -10.85 -7.01 -0.09
C PRO A 48 -11.03 -5.58 -0.61
N PHE A 49 -10.35 -5.26 -1.72
CA PHE A 49 -10.61 -4.01 -2.45
C PHE A 49 -11.43 -4.30 -3.71
N ASP A 50 -12.28 -3.35 -4.08
CA ASP A 50 -12.95 -3.35 -5.38
C ASP A 50 -12.08 -2.61 -6.41
N GLN A 51 -12.11 -3.02 -7.67
CA GLN A 51 -11.41 -2.29 -8.73
C GLN A 51 -12.02 -0.88 -8.87
N PRO A 52 -11.22 0.19 -8.72
CA PRO A 52 -11.72 1.56 -8.82
C PRO A 52 -11.96 1.94 -10.28
N GLU A 53 -12.65 3.07 -10.49
CA GLU A 53 -12.67 3.70 -11.80
C GLU A 53 -11.27 4.22 -12.14
N LEU A 54 -10.73 3.78 -13.29
CA LEU A 54 -9.35 4.08 -13.66
C LEU A 54 -9.23 5.45 -14.31
N GLU A 55 -8.60 6.38 -13.59
CA GLU A 55 -8.19 7.68 -14.10
C GLU A 55 -7.04 7.55 -15.11
N PRO A 56 -7.13 8.18 -16.31
CA PRO A 56 -6.08 8.11 -17.31
C PRO A 56 -4.73 8.64 -16.82
N GLY A 57 -3.68 7.84 -17.00
CA GLY A 57 -2.31 8.20 -16.61
C GLY A 57 -2.02 8.14 -15.10
N ALA A 58 -2.95 7.63 -14.28
CA ALA A 58 -2.70 7.43 -12.86
C ALA A 58 -2.05 6.06 -12.57
N ASP A 59 -1.10 6.04 -11.63
CA ASP A 59 -0.50 4.80 -11.11
C ASP A 59 -1.25 4.33 -9.87
N TYR A 60 -1.52 3.03 -9.80
CA TYR A 60 -2.27 2.41 -8.70
C TYR A 60 -1.37 1.53 -7.86
N TRP A 61 -1.44 1.73 -6.54
CA TRP A 61 -0.59 1.05 -5.58
C TRP A 61 -1.45 0.42 -4.48
N LEU A 62 -1.20 -0.85 -4.20
CA LEU A 62 -1.65 -1.48 -2.96
C LEU A 62 -0.52 -1.36 -1.93
N VAL A 63 -0.79 -0.70 -0.81
CA VAL A 63 0.10 -0.66 0.34
C VAL A 63 -0.46 -1.56 1.42
N VAL A 64 0.37 -2.43 1.98
CA VAL A 64 0.02 -3.26 3.14
C VAL A 64 1.05 -3.01 4.24
N SER A 65 0.59 -2.75 5.45
CA SER A 65 1.42 -2.44 6.61
C SER A 65 0.99 -3.24 7.83
N PHE A 66 1.95 -3.52 8.71
CA PHE A 66 1.75 -4.23 9.97
C PHE A 66 2.13 -3.33 11.14
N HIS A 67 1.22 -3.17 12.08
CA HIS A 67 1.34 -2.25 13.20
C HIS A 67 1.22 -2.99 14.52
N LEU A 68 1.85 -2.48 15.58
CA LEU A 68 1.65 -3.04 16.93
C LEU A 68 0.19 -2.89 17.36
N ALA A 69 -0.46 -3.99 17.74
CA ALA A 69 -1.83 -3.95 18.25
C ALA A 69 -1.92 -3.35 19.68
N GLU A 70 -0.83 -3.45 20.45
CA GLU A 70 -0.76 -3.00 21.84
C GLU A 70 0.53 -2.21 22.11
N ASN A 71 0.54 -1.43 23.19
CA ASN A 71 1.74 -0.72 23.65
C ASN A 71 2.82 -1.73 24.07
N THR A 72 4.05 -1.46 23.68
CA THR A 72 5.23 -2.22 24.08
C THR A 72 6.20 -1.32 24.84
N TRP A 73 7.27 -1.89 25.38
CA TRP A 73 8.29 -1.12 26.09
C TRP A 73 9.07 -0.17 25.17
N TYR A 74 9.05 -0.39 23.85
CA TYR A 74 9.84 0.36 22.87
C TYR A 74 9.01 1.27 21.95
N ALA A 75 7.71 1.02 21.83
CA ALA A 75 6.80 1.81 21.00
C ALA A 75 5.34 1.62 21.44
N ASP A 76 4.52 2.64 21.19
CA ASP A 76 3.08 2.60 21.44
C ASP A 76 2.34 1.77 20.38
N ALA A 77 1.09 1.41 20.69
CA ALA A 77 0.17 0.79 19.74
C ALA A 77 0.00 1.66 18.48
N GLY A 78 -0.12 1.01 17.32
CA GLY A 78 -0.17 1.66 16.01
C GLY A 78 1.20 1.93 15.39
N HIS A 79 2.31 1.67 16.09
CA HIS A 79 3.65 1.78 15.51
C HIS A 79 3.84 0.77 14.37
N GLU A 80 4.23 1.25 13.19
CA GLU A 80 4.48 0.42 12.01
C GLU A 80 5.79 -0.36 12.16
N ILE A 81 5.69 -1.68 11.99
CA ILE A 81 6.81 -2.61 12.09
C ILE A 81 7.35 -2.99 10.71
N ALA A 82 6.44 -3.13 9.74
CA ALA A 82 6.77 -3.49 8.37
C ALA A 82 5.69 -2.96 7.43
N PHE A 83 6.09 -2.65 6.20
CA PHE A 83 5.17 -2.37 5.12
C PHE A 83 5.77 -2.83 3.79
N GLU A 84 4.91 -3.00 2.79
CA GLU A 84 5.31 -3.23 1.41
C GLU A 84 4.29 -2.57 0.46
N GLN A 85 4.74 -2.18 -0.73
CA GLN A 85 3.89 -1.63 -1.78
C GLN A 85 3.94 -2.46 -3.06
N PHE A 86 2.78 -2.71 -3.64
CA PHE A 86 2.62 -3.45 -4.88
C PHE A 86 1.99 -2.55 -5.94
N GLU A 87 2.67 -2.35 -7.05
CA GLU A 87 2.08 -1.71 -8.23
C GLU A 87 1.00 -2.65 -8.79
N LEU A 88 -0.21 -2.12 -8.96
CA LEU A 88 -1.33 -2.91 -9.47
C LEU A 88 -1.34 -2.85 -11.00
N PRO A 89 -1.38 -4.01 -11.70
CA PRO A 89 -1.29 -4.07 -13.16
C PRO A 89 -2.65 -3.76 -13.81
N PHE A 90 -3.26 -2.64 -13.45
CA PHE A 90 -4.50 -2.19 -14.08
C PHE A 90 -4.25 -1.71 -15.51
N ASP A 91 -5.19 -1.98 -16.40
CA ASP A 91 -5.16 -1.48 -17.78
C ASP A 91 -5.62 -0.02 -17.80
N VAL A 92 -4.72 0.87 -17.38
CA VAL A 92 -5.01 2.29 -17.23
C VAL A 92 -5.09 2.94 -18.61
N PRO A 93 -6.18 3.68 -18.91
CA PRO A 93 -6.30 4.36 -20.19
C PRO A 93 -5.19 5.41 -20.38
N THR A 94 -4.66 5.51 -21.60
CA THR A 94 -3.67 6.55 -21.92
C THR A 94 -4.32 7.93 -21.79
N PRO A 95 -3.70 8.88 -21.06
CA PRO A 95 -4.23 10.24 -20.97
C PRO A 95 -4.26 10.88 -22.36
N ALA A 96 -5.31 11.66 -22.63
CA ALA A 96 -5.35 12.47 -23.83
C ALA A 96 -4.18 13.46 -23.77
N LEU A 97 -3.34 13.47 -24.80
CA LEU A 97 -2.25 14.44 -24.92
C LEU A 97 -2.84 15.84 -25.06
N GLU A 98 -2.94 16.59 -23.97
CA GLU A 98 -3.12 18.03 -24.05
C GLU A 98 -1.81 18.63 -24.59
N GLN A 99 -1.93 19.45 -25.63
CA GLN A 99 -0.81 19.92 -26.45
C GLN A 99 0.24 20.65 -25.59
N ILE A 100 1.48 20.17 -25.66
CA ILE A 100 2.70 20.74 -25.03
C ILE A 100 3.02 22.17 -25.55
N SER A 101 2.16 22.75 -26.38
CA SER A 101 2.32 24.05 -27.02
C SER A 101 2.18 25.25 -26.08
N GLU A 102 1.73 25.04 -24.83
CA GLU A 102 1.52 26.12 -23.85
C GLU A 102 2.55 26.16 -22.71
N MET A 103 3.56 25.28 -22.70
CA MET A 103 4.66 25.39 -21.72
C MET A 103 5.50 26.65 -22.04
N PRO A 104 5.60 27.63 -21.12
CA PRO A 104 6.42 28.80 -21.36
C PRO A 104 7.90 28.39 -21.47
N ASP A 105 8.58 28.98 -22.45
CA ASP A 105 10.02 28.79 -22.67
C ASP A 105 10.79 29.22 -21.42
N ILE A 106 11.52 28.29 -20.79
CA ILE A 106 12.28 28.57 -19.58
C ILE A 106 13.56 29.32 -19.97
N SER A 107 13.50 30.65 -20.01
CA SER A 107 14.67 31.48 -20.24
C SER A 107 15.52 31.62 -18.96
N VAL A 108 16.73 31.08 -18.97
CA VAL A 108 17.73 31.29 -17.91
C VAL A 108 18.44 32.63 -18.17
N ASN A 109 18.12 33.65 -17.37
CA ASN A 109 18.86 34.92 -17.38
C ASN A 109 20.08 34.80 -16.43
N ASN A 110 21.28 35.03 -16.97
CA ASN A 110 22.54 35.17 -16.22
C ASN A 110 23.18 36.53 -16.49
#